data_AF-A0A223VJ64-F1
#
_entry.id   AF-A0A223VJ64-F1
#
_cell.length_a   1.000
_cell.length_b   1.000
_cell.length_c   1.000
_cell.angle_alpha   90.00
_cell.angle_beta   90.00
_cell.angle_gamma   90.00
#
_symmetry.space_group_name_H-M   'P 1'
#
loop_
_entity.id
_entity.type
_entity.pdbx_description
1 polymer ?
#
loop_
_entity_poly.entity_id
_entity_poly.type
_entity_poly.pdbx_seq_one_letter_code
_entity_poly.pdbx_strand_id
1 'polypeptide(L)'
;MKSAMLAGVFAATALLNTSYAATSTCPTPQQIKQNPMDNGGYRYEMRQPDGHTWSGENPQATASYLTDSTFHDARYTAEDHSVTCTYKGPMNNDASFSVTLKPVLNWNLIPKGDWRGTYCEALEIAKCSFTHQ
;
A
#
# COMPACT_ATOMS: atom_id res chain seq x y z
N MET A 1 41.36 44.91 33.91
CA MET A 1 40.23 43.97 34.03
C MET A 1 39.89 43.47 32.64
N LYS A 2 39.68 42.16 32.49
CA LYS A 2 39.69 41.41 31.23
C LYS A 2 38.48 41.75 30.34
N SER A 3 38.74 42.02 29.07
CA SER A 3 37.75 42.05 27.98
C SER A 3 37.23 40.64 27.69
N ALA A 4 35.93 40.54 27.39
CA ALA A 4 35.31 39.73 26.34
C ALA A 4 33.88 39.34 26.76
N MET A 5 32.88 40.06 26.26
CA MET A 5 31.49 39.56 26.25
C MET A 5 31.27 38.84 24.92
N LEU A 6 31.06 37.53 24.98
CA LEU A 6 30.71 36.67 23.86
C LEU A 6 29.25 36.95 23.45
N ALA A 7 29.05 37.47 22.24
CA ALA A 7 27.74 37.55 21.61
C ALA A 7 27.37 36.17 21.03
N GLY A 8 26.48 35.44 21.71
CA GLY A 8 25.93 34.18 21.23
C GLY A 8 24.90 34.42 20.13
N VAL A 9 25.21 33.95 18.92
CA VAL A 9 24.26 33.92 17.80
C VAL A 9 23.32 32.73 18.00
N PHE A 10 22.03 33.01 18.26
CA PHE A 10 20.98 32.00 18.21
C PHE A 10 20.62 31.73 16.74
N ALA A 11 21.11 30.63 16.19
CA ALA A 11 20.66 30.13 14.89
C ALA A 11 19.27 29.48 15.06
N ALA A 12 18.22 30.18 14.62
CA ALA A 12 16.89 29.61 14.51
C ALA A 12 16.85 28.65 13.30
N THR A 13 16.88 27.35 13.58
CA THR A 13 16.60 26.33 12.56
C THR A 13 15.11 26.33 12.24
N ALA A 14 14.75 26.96 11.11
CA ALA A 14 13.43 26.80 10.52
C ALA A 14 13.26 25.34 10.08
N LEU A 15 12.35 24.61 10.72
CA LEU A 15 11.90 23.30 10.25
C LEU A 15 11.09 23.51 8.97
N LEU A 16 11.73 23.30 7.81
CA LEU A 16 11.05 23.24 6.52
C LEU A 16 10.23 21.93 6.49
N ASN A 17 8.93 22.03 6.80
CA ASN A 17 7.97 20.95 6.56
C ASN A 17 7.76 20.80 5.05
N THR A 18 8.62 20.05 4.38
CA THR A 18 8.39 19.60 3.01
C THR A 18 7.33 18.50 3.04
N SER A 19 6.08 18.85 2.72
CA SER A 19 4.99 17.90 2.52
C SER A 19 5.23 17.11 1.24
N TYR A 20 6.15 16.14 1.27
CA TYR A 20 6.27 15.17 0.20
C TYR A 20 5.03 14.26 0.22
N ALA A 21 4.37 14.12 -0.93
CA ALA A 21 3.29 13.15 -1.08
C ALA A 21 3.81 11.75 -0.74
N ALA A 22 3.24 11.12 0.29
CA ALA A 22 3.62 9.78 0.70
C ALA A 22 3.41 8.84 -0.50
N THR A 23 4.47 8.12 -0.87
CA THR A 23 4.40 7.09 -1.91
C THR A 23 4.13 5.76 -1.23
N SER A 24 3.09 5.06 -1.68
CA SER A 24 2.67 3.75 -1.20
C SER A 24 2.77 2.71 -2.30
N THR A 25 2.80 1.44 -1.90
CA THR A 25 2.81 0.28 -2.80
C THR A 25 1.79 -0.73 -2.31
N CYS A 26 1.53 -1.77 -3.11
CA CYS A 26 0.83 -2.95 -2.64
C CYS A 26 1.51 -3.56 -1.40
N PRO A 27 0.76 -4.14 -0.44
CA PRO A 27 1.35 -4.86 0.68
C PRO A 27 2.10 -6.10 0.19
N THR A 28 3.13 -6.54 0.90
CA THR A 28 3.67 -7.88 0.66
C THR A 28 2.71 -8.92 1.25
N PRO A 29 2.66 -10.16 0.72
CA PRO A 29 1.82 -11.21 1.28
C PRO A 29 2.01 -11.38 2.80
N GLN A 30 3.24 -11.26 3.31
CA GLN A 30 3.54 -11.40 4.74
C GLN A 30 2.92 -10.30 5.63
N GLN A 31 2.53 -9.16 5.06
CA GLN A 31 1.88 -8.07 5.78
C GLN A 31 0.36 -8.24 5.86
N ILE A 32 -0.20 -9.13 5.05
CA ILE A 32 -1.64 -9.38 4.97
C ILE A 32 -2.02 -10.41 6.02
N LYS A 33 -3.12 -10.15 6.73
CA LYS A 33 -3.74 -11.12 7.64
C LYS A 33 -4.89 -11.80 6.91
N GLN A 34 -5.00 -13.11 7.07
CA GLN A 34 -6.11 -13.90 6.55
C GLN A 34 -6.95 -14.43 7.71
N ASN A 35 -8.26 -14.23 7.64
CA ASN A 35 -9.21 -14.74 8.64
C ASN A 35 -10.32 -15.55 7.93
N PRO A 36 -10.69 -16.74 8.43
CA PRO A 36 -11.83 -17.48 7.87
C PRO A 36 -13.14 -16.72 8.06
N MET A 37 -14.08 -16.88 7.12
CA MET A 37 -15.42 -16.30 7.20
C MET A 37 -16.47 -17.35 7.58
N ASP A 38 -17.57 -16.92 8.21
CA ASP A 38 -18.61 -17.83 8.75
C ASP A 38 -19.25 -18.74 7.68
N ASN A 39 -19.36 -18.26 6.43
CA ASN A 39 -19.97 -19.00 5.32
C ASN A 39 -18.94 -19.71 4.42
N GLY A 40 -17.72 -19.91 4.91
CA GLY A 40 -16.59 -20.42 4.12
C GLY A 40 -15.81 -19.31 3.41
N GLY A 41 -14.64 -19.68 2.89
CA GLY A 41 -13.70 -18.72 2.32
C GLY A 41 -12.94 -17.91 3.37
N TYR A 42 -12.27 -16.86 2.89
CA TYR A 42 -11.40 -16.03 3.72
C TYR A 42 -11.56 -14.53 3.43
N ARG A 43 -11.35 -13.73 4.47
CA ARG A 43 -11.14 -12.29 4.40
C ARG A 43 -9.65 -11.97 4.57
N TYR A 44 -9.18 -10.98 3.84
CA TYR A 44 -7.81 -10.49 3.82
C TYR A 44 -7.78 -9.04 4.29
N GLU A 45 -6.89 -8.72 5.24
CA GLU A 45 -6.74 -7.36 5.78
C GLU A 45 -5.28 -7.00 6.03
N MET A 46 -4.89 -5.77 5.68
CA MET A 46 -3.62 -5.17 6.11
C MET A 46 -3.89 -3.73 6.54
N ARG A 47 -3.57 -3.40 7.79
CA ARG A 47 -3.71 -2.04 8.33
C ARG A 47 -2.38 -1.32 8.23
N GLN A 48 -2.41 -0.14 7.64
CA GLN A 48 -1.28 0.76 7.57
C GLN A 48 -1.21 1.62 8.84
N PRO A 49 -0.02 2.09 9.25
CA PRO A 49 0.14 2.92 10.45
C PRO A 49 -0.64 4.24 10.43
N ASP A 50 -0.95 4.74 9.24
CA ASP A 50 -1.71 5.96 9.00
C ASP A 50 -3.25 5.75 9.04
N GLY A 51 -3.70 4.55 9.43
CA GLY A 51 -5.11 4.20 9.61
C GLY A 51 -5.78 3.63 8.35
N HIS A 52 -5.09 3.61 7.21
CA HIS A 52 -5.62 3.00 6.00
C HIS A 52 -5.68 1.48 6.12
N THR A 53 -6.65 0.88 5.43
CA THR A 53 -6.84 -0.56 5.44
C THR A 53 -6.98 -1.08 4.03
N TRP A 54 -6.11 -2.03 3.69
CA TRP A 54 -6.30 -2.93 2.56
C TRP A 54 -7.28 -4.01 2.97
N SER A 55 -8.28 -4.27 2.14
CA SER A 55 -9.28 -5.31 2.40
C SER A 55 -9.62 -6.10 1.15
N GLY A 56 -9.90 -7.38 1.31
CA GLY A 56 -10.42 -8.24 0.25
C GLY A 56 -11.09 -9.48 0.82
N GLU A 57 -11.86 -10.17 -0.01
CA GLU A 57 -12.54 -11.42 0.39
C GLU A 57 -12.49 -12.41 -0.79
N ASN A 58 -12.32 -13.70 -0.47
CA ASN A 58 -12.50 -14.79 -1.41
C ASN A 58 -13.38 -15.86 -0.75
N PRO A 59 -14.71 -15.84 -0.97
CA PRO A 59 -15.64 -16.82 -0.43
C PRO A 59 -15.41 -18.26 -0.91
N GLN A 60 -14.70 -18.43 -2.03
CA GLN A 60 -14.45 -19.75 -2.64
C GLN A 60 -13.09 -20.33 -2.24
N ALA A 61 -12.25 -19.58 -1.52
CA ALA A 61 -10.96 -20.06 -1.09
C ALA A 61 -11.12 -21.20 -0.07
N THR A 62 -10.68 -22.41 -0.46
CA THR A 62 -10.79 -23.62 0.36
C THR A 62 -9.64 -23.81 1.33
N ALA A 63 -8.54 -23.06 1.16
CA ALA A 63 -7.38 -23.06 2.05
C ALA A 63 -6.69 -21.67 2.09
N SER A 64 -5.76 -21.53 3.04
CA SER A 64 -4.83 -20.40 3.07
C SER A 64 -3.69 -20.61 2.08
N TYR A 65 -3.49 -19.64 1.20
CA TYR A 65 -2.40 -19.64 0.21
C TYR A 65 -1.46 -18.45 0.41
N LEU A 66 -1.65 -17.70 1.49
CA LEU A 66 -1.02 -16.41 1.70
C LEU A 66 0.51 -16.51 1.79
N THR A 67 1.03 -17.58 2.40
CA THR A 67 2.49 -17.81 2.54
C THR A 67 3.18 -18.10 1.23
N ASP A 68 2.47 -18.71 0.28
CA ASP A 68 3.04 -19.19 -0.98
C ASP A 68 2.67 -18.26 -2.16
N SER A 69 1.90 -17.21 -1.88
CA SER A 69 1.45 -16.27 -2.90
C SER A 69 2.52 -15.25 -3.24
N THR A 70 2.57 -14.85 -4.50
CA THR A 70 3.43 -13.78 -5.00
C THR A 70 2.59 -12.68 -5.62
N PHE A 71 3.12 -11.46 -5.60
CA PHE A 71 2.48 -10.34 -6.29
C PHE A 71 2.42 -10.60 -7.79
N HIS A 72 1.26 -10.34 -8.38
CA HIS A 72 1.02 -10.54 -9.80
C HIS A 72 0.80 -9.21 -10.52
N ASP A 73 -0.18 -8.42 -10.08
CA ASP A 73 -0.50 -7.14 -10.69
C ASP A 73 -1.16 -6.16 -9.71
N ALA A 74 -1.13 -4.88 -10.07
CA ALA A 74 -1.92 -3.83 -9.45
C ALA A 74 -2.83 -3.17 -10.50
N ARG A 75 -4.06 -2.85 -10.09
CA ARG A 75 -5.08 -2.20 -10.92
C ARG A 75 -5.61 -0.98 -10.21
N TYR A 76 -5.73 0.10 -10.96
CA TYR A 76 -6.32 1.35 -10.51
C TYR A 76 -7.72 1.50 -11.13
N THR A 77 -8.74 1.61 -10.29
CA THR A 77 -10.10 1.88 -10.73
C THR A 77 -10.36 3.38 -10.60
N ALA A 78 -10.47 4.07 -11.74
CA ALA A 78 -10.63 5.52 -11.78
C ALA A 78 -11.96 6.00 -11.18
N GLU A 79 -13.02 5.20 -11.27
CA GLU A 79 -14.36 5.52 -10.74
C GLU A 79 -14.35 5.61 -9.21
N ASP A 80 -13.67 4.67 -8.56
CA ASP A 80 -13.58 4.57 -7.11
C ASP A 80 -12.27 5.13 -6.53
N HIS A 81 -11.41 5.69 -7.39
CA HIS A 81 -10.03 6.10 -7.07
C HIS A 81 -9.28 5.07 -6.22
N SER A 82 -9.50 3.78 -6.49
CA SER A 82 -9.02 2.67 -5.66
C SER A 82 -7.88 1.91 -6.34
N VAL A 83 -7.01 1.30 -5.55
CA VAL A 83 -5.96 0.41 -6.04
C VAL A 83 -6.25 -1.00 -5.53
N THR A 84 -6.31 -1.95 -6.45
CA THR A 84 -6.44 -3.39 -6.15
C THR A 84 -5.16 -4.10 -6.51
N CYS A 85 -4.61 -4.86 -5.57
CA CYS A 85 -3.41 -5.65 -5.75
C CYS A 85 -3.80 -7.12 -5.76
N THR A 86 -3.35 -7.85 -6.79
CA THR A 86 -3.63 -9.26 -7.00
C THR A 86 -2.40 -10.09 -6.70
N TYR A 87 -2.62 -11.19 -5.98
CA TYR A 87 -1.61 -12.16 -5.62
C TYR A 87 -2.06 -13.54 -6.09
N LYS A 88 -1.09 -14.35 -6.52
CA LYS A 88 -1.35 -15.72 -6.98
C LYS A 88 -0.45 -16.69 -6.23
N GLY A 89 -1.02 -17.83 -5.85
CA GLY A 89 -0.28 -18.97 -5.33
C GLY A 89 0.67 -19.59 -6.36
N PRO A 90 1.47 -20.58 -5.95
CA PRO A 90 2.39 -21.28 -6.83
C PRO A 90 1.65 -21.92 -8.01
N MET A 91 2.24 -21.86 -9.21
CA MET A 91 1.70 -22.43 -10.44
C MET A 91 0.48 -21.71 -11.07
N ASN A 92 0.18 -20.46 -10.74
CA ASN A 92 -0.97 -19.71 -11.30
C ASN A 92 -2.32 -20.44 -11.10
N ASN A 93 -2.42 -21.25 -10.05
CA ASN A 93 -3.61 -21.99 -9.67
C ASN A 93 -4.75 -21.07 -9.21
N ASP A 94 -5.93 -21.66 -8.96
CA ASP A 94 -7.14 -20.98 -8.45
C ASP A 94 -6.95 -20.29 -7.09
N ALA A 95 -5.78 -20.45 -6.47
CA ALA A 95 -5.32 -19.79 -5.26
C ALA A 95 -4.92 -18.32 -5.51
N SER A 96 -5.79 -17.55 -6.14
CA SER A 96 -5.62 -16.11 -6.27
C SER A 96 -6.45 -15.37 -5.23
N PHE A 97 -5.91 -14.27 -4.74
CA PHE A 97 -6.67 -13.33 -3.92
C PHE A 97 -6.25 -11.90 -4.27
N SER A 98 -7.15 -10.97 -3.98
CA SER A 98 -6.89 -9.55 -4.17
C SER A 98 -7.23 -8.79 -2.91
N VAL A 99 -6.48 -7.72 -2.66
CA VAL A 99 -6.83 -6.72 -1.65
C VAL A 99 -6.93 -5.36 -2.32
N THR A 100 -7.91 -4.59 -1.90
CA THR A 100 -8.20 -3.25 -2.41
C THR A 100 -7.96 -2.24 -1.31
N LEU A 101 -7.23 -1.18 -1.65
CA LEU A 101 -7.17 0.05 -0.89
C LEU A 101 -8.13 1.04 -1.53
N LYS A 102 -9.16 1.42 -0.77
CA LYS A 102 -10.08 2.49 -1.16
C LYS A 102 -9.53 3.84 -0.70
N PRO A 103 -9.81 4.92 -1.44
CA PRO A 103 -9.48 6.26 -1.00
C PRO A 103 -10.21 6.57 0.31
N VAL A 104 -9.56 7.35 1.17
CA VAL A 104 -10.23 8.03 2.29
C VAL A 104 -10.66 9.42 1.85
N LEU A 105 -11.63 10.01 2.55
CA LEU A 105 -12.22 11.30 2.18
C LEU A 105 -11.13 12.36 1.94
N ASN A 106 -11.18 13.01 0.77
CA ASN A 106 -10.25 14.04 0.28
C ASN A 106 -8.87 13.55 -0.23
N TRP A 107 -8.62 12.25 -0.36
CA TRP A 107 -7.38 11.71 -0.94
C TRP A 107 -7.64 10.84 -2.17
N ASN A 108 -7.01 11.19 -3.28
CA ASN A 108 -7.00 10.37 -4.48
C ASN A 108 -5.74 9.51 -4.54
N LEU A 109 -5.90 8.23 -4.84
CA LEU A 109 -4.77 7.36 -5.17
C LEU A 109 -4.36 7.65 -6.61
N ILE A 110 -3.11 8.08 -6.82
CA ILE A 110 -2.60 8.42 -8.14
C ILE A 110 -1.47 7.45 -8.50
N PRO A 111 -1.65 6.60 -9.53
CA PRO A 111 -0.62 5.70 -10.03
C PRO A 111 0.73 6.40 -10.32
N LYS A 112 1.83 5.77 -9.90
CA LYS A 112 3.21 6.26 -10.09
C LYS A 112 4.19 5.09 -10.30
N GLY A 113 5.09 5.20 -11.26
CA GLY A 113 6.03 4.11 -11.62
C GLY A 113 5.62 3.43 -12.92
N ASP A 114 5.76 2.12 -12.99
CA ASP A 114 5.66 1.33 -14.23
C ASP A 114 4.21 1.03 -14.66
N TRP A 115 3.28 1.93 -14.33
CA TRP A 115 1.89 1.83 -14.71
C TRP A 115 1.70 2.10 -16.20
N ARG A 116 0.84 1.30 -16.83
CA ARG A 116 0.37 1.46 -18.20
C ARG A 116 -1.11 1.81 -18.15
N GLY A 117 -1.42 3.09 -18.05
CA GLY A 117 -2.80 3.52 -17.80
C GLY A 117 -3.27 3.07 -16.41
N THR A 118 -4.24 2.17 -16.36
CA THR A 118 -4.87 1.70 -15.12
C THR A 118 -4.29 0.38 -14.58
N TYR A 119 -3.25 -0.18 -15.19
CA TYR A 119 -2.67 -1.46 -14.76
C TYR A 119 -1.15 -1.40 -14.61
N CYS A 120 -0.61 -2.19 -13.70
CA CYS A 120 0.82 -2.40 -13.49
C CYS A 120 1.09 -3.89 -13.27
N GLU A 121 1.95 -4.48 -14.11
CA GLU A 121 2.30 -5.91 -14.10
C GLU A 121 3.80 -6.12 -13.81
N ALA A 122 4.47 -5.12 -13.25
CA ALA A 122 5.86 -5.24 -12.87
C ALA A 122 6.00 -6.25 -11.72
N LEU A 123 6.88 -7.25 -11.85
CA LEU A 123 7.04 -8.29 -10.82
C LEU A 123 7.55 -7.75 -9.47
N GLU A 124 8.29 -6.64 -9.50
CA GLU A 124 8.70 -5.94 -8.29
C GLU A 124 7.58 -5.00 -7.82
N ILE A 125 6.97 -5.32 -6.68
CA ILE A 125 5.89 -4.52 -6.04
C ILE A 125 6.21 -3.02 -6.00
N ALA A 126 7.47 -2.66 -5.73
CA ALA A 126 7.92 -1.28 -5.63
C ALA A 126 7.75 -0.46 -6.93
N LYS A 127 7.70 -1.12 -8.09
CA LYS A 127 7.47 -0.48 -9.39
C LYS A 127 5.99 -0.15 -9.63
N CYS A 128 5.08 -0.80 -8.90
CA CYS A 128 3.64 -0.52 -8.89
C CYS A 128 3.26 0.40 -7.72
N SER A 129 3.87 1.57 -7.66
CA SER A 129 3.65 2.54 -6.58
C SER A 129 2.51 3.52 -6.88
N PHE A 130 2.04 4.26 -5.90
CA PHE A 130 1.06 5.33 -6.09
C PHE A 130 1.22 6.37 -5.00
N THR A 131 0.77 7.60 -5.27
CA THR A 131 0.80 8.69 -4.29
C THR A 131 -0.57 8.97 -3.73
N HIS A 132 -0.56 9.53 -2.53
CA HIS A 132 -1.75 10.04 -1.86
C HIS A 132 -1.76 11.56 -2.04
N GLN A 133 -2.74 12.11 -2.75
CA GLN A 133 -2.87 13.55 -3.01
C GLN A 133 -4.28 14.05 -2.72
#